data_AF-A0A4Q4PUX3-F1
#
_entry.id   AF-A0A4Q4PUX3-F1
#
_cell.length_a   1.000
_cell.length_b   1.000
_cell.length_c   1.000
_cell.angle_alpha   90.00
_cell.angle_beta   90.00
_cell.angle_gamma   90.00
#
_symmetry.space_group_name_H-M   'P 1'
#
loop_
_entity.id
_entity.type
_entity.pdbx_description
1 polymer ?
#
loop_
_entity_poly.entity_id
_entity_poly.type
_entity_poly.pdbx_seq_one_letter_code
_entity_poly.pdbx_strand_id
1 'polypeptide(L)'
;MATTLIADLLTSWNNPNEAVDVEVSTAPQTYQWTKGQVRAQFRSNNQPLICCPFLPAPVIPTTVMNINYSHNNLPALQYYMDQDPFWLAHRMLFQSQFVSAARFTTNECYFLAEEGEPTVQLNGRPLSEAERWQLHHEPEKMDMKDFQPTELKMKKGVVMRIPPYTVYCFLVADDSLITTGGIVSRGFQADNGMME
;
A
#
# COMPACT_ATOMS: atom_id res chain seq x y z
N MET A 1 -21.49 -19.27 -6.10
CA MET A 1 -21.01 -18.10 -5.32
C MET A 1 -19.96 -17.42 -6.18
N ALA A 2 -19.99 -16.11 -6.34
CA ALA A 2 -18.89 -15.40 -6.99
C ALA A 2 -17.63 -15.59 -6.14
N THR A 3 -16.50 -15.93 -6.77
CA THR A 3 -15.21 -15.95 -6.07
C THR A 3 -14.81 -14.52 -5.71
N THR A 4 -14.12 -14.35 -4.59
CA THR A 4 -13.61 -13.04 -4.17
C THR A 4 -12.25 -12.76 -4.84
N LEU A 5 -11.84 -11.50 -4.95
CA LEU A 5 -10.53 -11.14 -5.52
C LEU A 5 -9.38 -11.71 -4.70
N ILE A 6 -9.55 -11.80 -3.38
CA ILE A 6 -8.57 -12.46 -2.50
C ILE A 6 -8.51 -13.97 -2.83
N ALA A 7 -9.65 -14.63 -3.00
CA ALA A 7 -9.68 -16.05 -3.38
C ALA A 7 -9.05 -16.30 -4.76
N ASP A 8 -9.28 -15.43 -5.73
CA ASP A 8 -8.68 -15.48 -7.06
C ASP A 8 -7.16 -15.25 -7.00
N LEU A 9 -6.71 -14.25 -6.22
CA LEU A 9 -5.30 -13.98 -5.96
C LEU A 9 -4.59 -15.21 -5.39
N LEU A 10 -5.11 -15.76 -4.29
CA LEU A 10 -4.53 -16.95 -3.63
C LEU A 10 -4.56 -18.20 -4.52
N THR A 11 -5.49 -18.26 -5.49
CA THR A 11 -5.57 -19.37 -6.45
C THR A 11 -4.57 -19.20 -7.60
N SER A 12 -4.26 -17.97 -8.01
CA SER A 12 -3.26 -17.69 -9.05
C SER A 12 -1.81 -17.97 -8.64
N TRP A 13 -1.55 -18.18 -7.34
CA TRP A 13 -0.25 -18.56 -6.80
C TRP A 13 0.12 -20.01 -7.11
N ASN A 14 0.54 -20.23 -8.36
CA ASN A 14 0.88 -21.54 -8.91
C ASN A 14 2.24 -22.08 -8.43
N ASN A 15 3.15 -21.20 -7.94
CA ASN A 15 4.41 -21.60 -7.33
C ASN A 15 4.33 -21.43 -5.80
N PRO A 16 3.98 -22.48 -5.03
CA PRO A 16 3.79 -22.36 -3.58
C PRO A 16 5.09 -22.12 -2.80
N ASN A 17 6.27 -22.30 -3.42
CA ASN A 17 7.57 -22.11 -2.77
C ASN A 17 8.17 -20.72 -2.99
N GLU A 18 7.56 -19.89 -3.84
CA GLU A 18 8.01 -18.52 -4.05
C GLU A 18 7.82 -17.71 -2.77
N ALA A 19 8.85 -16.95 -2.41
CA ALA A 19 8.85 -16.15 -1.19
C ALA A 19 8.07 -14.83 -1.38
N VAL A 20 7.45 -14.38 -0.30
CA VAL A 20 6.73 -13.11 -0.18
C VAL A 20 6.99 -12.52 1.19
N ASP A 21 7.03 -11.19 1.26
CA ASP A 21 7.11 -10.45 2.51
C ASP A 21 5.79 -10.50 3.27
N VAL A 22 5.88 -10.76 4.57
CA VAL A 22 4.75 -10.87 5.49
C VAL A 22 5.03 -10.09 6.76
N GLU A 23 4.08 -9.25 7.17
CA GLU A 23 4.03 -8.72 8.54
C GLU A 23 3.05 -9.57 9.36
N VAL A 24 3.37 -9.82 10.63
CA VAL A 24 2.51 -10.57 11.56
C VAL A 24 2.07 -9.65 12.69
N SER A 25 0.84 -9.79 13.18
CA SER A 25 0.29 -8.89 14.20
C SER A 25 1.05 -8.90 15.54
N THR A 26 1.86 -9.93 15.77
CA THR A 26 2.61 -10.14 17.02
C THR A 26 4.03 -9.59 17.00
N ALA A 27 4.51 -9.06 15.87
CA ALA A 27 5.88 -8.61 15.74
C ALA A 27 6.03 -7.41 14.79
N PRO A 28 6.93 -6.46 15.10
CA PRO A 28 7.08 -5.23 14.33
C PRO A 28 7.89 -5.39 13.03
N GLN A 29 8.36 -6.60 12.72
CA GLN A 29 9.29 -6.87 11.63
C GLN A 29 8.65 -7.69 10.52
N THR A 30 9.17 -7.53 9.31
CA THR A 30 8.77 -8.32 8.14
C THR A 30 9.49 -9.69 8.14
N TYR A 31 8.76 -10.73 7.75
CA TYR A 31 9.24 -12.10 7.59
C TYR A 31 9.10 -12.53 6.14
N GLN A 32 10.00 -13.41 5.72
CA GLN A 32 9.93 -14.07 4.42
C GLN A 32 9.17 -15.39 4.58
N TRP A 33 7.96 -15.46 4.04
CA TRP A 33 7.15 -16.68 3.98
C TRP A 33 6.98 -17.12 2.53
N THR A 34 6.65 -18.38 2.30
CA THR A 34 6.26 -18.84 0.97
C THR A 34 4.79 -18.52 0.68
N LYS A 35 4.44 -18.37 -0.60
CA LYS A 35 3.04 -18.25 -1.05
C LYS A 35 2.15 -19.37 -0.50
N GLY A 36 2.69 -20.60 -0.40
CA GLY A 36 2.01 -21.74 0.22
C GLY A 36 1.71 -21.54 1.71
N GLN A 37 2.67 -20.99 2.47
CA GLN A 37 2.49 -20.66 3.89
C GLN A 37 1.42 -19.58 4.08
N VAL A 38 1.48 -18.49 3.31
CA VAL A 38 0.47 -17.42 3.37
C VAL A 38 -0.92 -17.96 3.03
N ARG A 39 -1.05 -18.75 1.96
CA ARG A 39 -2.33 -19.38 1.58
C ARG A 39 -2.88 -20.31 2.67
N ALA A 40 -2.01 -21.06 3.34
CA ALA A 40 -2.42 -21.92 4.46
C ALA A 40 -2.88 -21.08 5.66
N GLN A 41 -2.16 -20.01 5.99
CA GLN A 41 -2.49 -19.12 7.11
C GLN A 41 -3.85 -18.43 6.89
N PHE A 42 -4.06 -17.79 5.73
CA PHE A 42 -5.32 -17.13 5.37
C PHE A 42 -6.54 -18.07 5.43
N ARG A 43 -6.36 -19.36 5.16
CA ARG A 43 -7.45 -20.36 5.25
C ARG A 43 -7.70 -20.87 6.66
N SER A 44 -6.74 -20.74 7.55
CA SER A 44 -6.76 -21.39 8.86
C SER A 44 -7.47 -20.57 9.94
N ASN A 45 -7.74 -19.27 9.71
CA ASN A 45 -8.21 -18.32 10.73
C ASN A 45 -7.41 -18.32 12.05
N ASN A 46 -6.24 -18.96 12.08
CA ASN A 46 -5.39 -19.03 13.27
C ASN A 46 -4.64 -17.71 13.45
N GLN A 47 -4.39 -17.34 14.70
CA GLN A 47 -3.49 -16.24 15.06
C GLN A 47 -2.04 -16.76 15.04
N PRO A 48 -1.05 -15.93 14.65
CA PRO A 48 -1.15 -14.49 14.42
C PRO A 48 -1.76 -14.13 13.05
N LEU A 49 -2.50 -13.03 13.02
CA LEU A 49 -2.97 -12.42 11.77
C LEU A 49 -1.78 -11.95 10.93
N ILE A 50 -1.96 -11.93 9.63
CA ILE A 50 -0.91 -11.55 8.69
C ILE A 50 -1.36 -10.47 7.71
N CYS A 51 -0.39 -9.73 7.19
CA CYS A 51 -0.54 -8.96 5.97
C CYS A 51 0.65 -9.17 5.03
N CYS A 52 0.40 -9.07 3.72
CA CYS A 52 1.42 -9.04 2.68
C CYS A 52 1.44 -7.62 2.09
N PRO A 53 2.36 -6.76 2.51
CA PRO A 53 2.30 -5.33 2.20
C PRO A 53 2.77 -4.95 0.80
N PHE A 54 3.41 -5.86 0.06
CA PHE A 54 4.02 -5.53 -1.22
C PHE A 54 3.86 -6.69 -2.20
N LEU A 55 2.66 -6.84 -2.74
CA LEU A 55 2.36 -7.79 -3.81
C LEU A 55 2.27 -7.03 -5.14
N PRO A 56 2.84 -7.54 -6.25
CA PRO A 56 2.58 -6.97 -7.57
C PRO A 56 1.09 -6.94 -7.89
N ALA A 57 0.59 -5.79 -8.34
CA ALA A 57 -0.70 -5.75 -8.99
C ALA A 57 -0.57 -6.39 -10.39
N PRO A 58 -1.47 -7.30 -10.79
CA PRO A 58 -1.40 -7.91 -12.12
C PRO A 58 -1.64 -6.90 -13.25
N VAL A 59 -2.29 -5.77 -12.94
CA VAL A 59 -2.53 -4.64 -13.84
C VAL A 59 -2.72 -3.38 -13.00
N ILE A 60 -2.34 -2.21 -13.53
CA ILE A 60 -2.64 -0.92 -12.91
C ILE A 60 -4.15 -0.67 -13.06
N PRO A 61 -4.91 -0.46 -11.97
CA PRO A 61 -6.35 -0.23 -12.06
C PRO A 61 -6.68 0.97 -12.98
N THR A 62 -7.71 0.84 -13.82
CA THR A 62 -8.11 1.91 -14.75
C THR A 62 -8.35 3.25 -14.07
N THR A 63 -8.91 3.24 -12.86
CA THR A 63 -9.11 4.47 -12.06
C THR A 63 -7.80 5.16 -11.74
N VAL A 64 -6.75 4.39 -11.39
CA VAL A 64 -5.40 4.91 -11.11
C VAL A 64 -4.77 5.47 -12.38
N MET A 65 -4.87 4.74 -13.50
CA MET A 65 -4.39 5.23 -14.79
C MET A 65 -5.04 6.57 -15.14
N ASN A 66 -6.37 6.67 -15.04
CA ASN A 66 -7.11 7.89 -15.35
C ASN A 66 -6.70 9.09 -14.48
N ILE A 67 -6.42 8.85 -13.19
CA ILE A 67 -5.89 9.90 -12.29
C ILE A 67 -4.56 10.42 -12.84
N ASN A 68 -3.60 9.53 -13.12
CA ASN A 68 -2.30 9.92 -13.64
C ASN A 68 -2.39 10.59 -15.02
N TYR A 69 -3.25 10.10 -15.92
CA TYR A 69 -3.50 10.74 -17.22
C TYR A 69 -4.02 12.18 -17.05
N SER A 70 -4.96 12.42 -16.13
CA SER A 70 -5.51 13.76 -15.88
C SER A 70 -4.48 14.77 -15.34
N HIS A 71 -3.35 14.29 -14.83
CA HIS A 71 -2.25 15.15 -14.39
C HIS A 71 -1.39 15.63 -15.56
N ASN A 72 -1.64 15.17 -16.80
CA ASN A 72 -0.96 15.57 -18.03
C ASN A 72 0.57 15.35 -18.01
N ASN A 73 1.03 14.25 -17.40
CA ASN A 73 2.44 13.89 -17.39
C ASN A 73 2.70 12.49 -17.98
N LEU A 74 2.38 12.35 -19.27
CA LEU A 74 2.52 11.11 -20.03
C LEU A 74 3.96 10.54 -20.04
N PRO A 75 5.02 11.34 -20.25
CA PRO A 75 6.38 10.81 -20.27
C PRO A 75 6.79 10.18 -18.94
N ALA A 76 6.42 10.82 -17.83
CA ALA A 76 6.70 10.31 -16.49
C ALA A 76 5.89 9.05 -16.17
N LEU A 77 4.61 9.00 -16.57
CA LEU A 77 3.80 7.79 -16.43
C LEU A 77 4.45 6.61 -17.17
N GLN A 78 4.87 6.82 -18.42
CA GLN A 78 5.55 5.79 -19.21
C GLN A 78 6.87 5.36 -18.55
N TYR A 79 7.68 6.32 -18.07
CA TYR A 79 8.92 6.03 -17.35
C TYR A 79 8.70 5.08 -16.17
N TYR A 80 7.71 5.35 -15.31
CA TYR A 80 7.43 4.48 -14.16
C TYR A 80 6.85 3.13 -14.58
N MET A 81 6.03 3.06 -15.64
CA MET A 81 5.55 1.78 -16.15
C MET A 81 6.71 0.87 -16.61
N ASP A 82 7.77 1.47 -17.17
CA ASP A 82 8.91 0.74 -17.71
C ASP A 82 9.97 0.41 -16.64
N GLN A 83 10.22 1.31 -15.68
CA GLN A 83 11.31 1.20 -14.71
C GLN A 83 10.88 0.65 -13.34
N ASP A 84 9.74 1.12 -12.80
CA ASP A 84 9.24 0.71 -11.49
C ASP A 84 7.70 0.73 -11.46
N PRO A 85 7.06 -0.32 -12.02
CA PRO A 85 5.60 -0.40 -12.05
C PRO A 85 4.98 -0.52 -10.66
N PHE A 86 5.74 -0.95 -9.65
CA PHE A 86 5.23 -1.06 -8.27
C PHE A 86 5.01 0.29 -7.61
N TRP A 87 5.79 1.29 -8.00
CA TRP A 87 5.55 2.68 -7.60
C TRP A 87 4.18 3.17 -8.09
N LEU A 88 3.79 2.77 -9.31
CA LEU A 88 2.49 3.12 -9.88
C LEU A 88 1.35 2.34 -9.26
N ALA A 89 1.53 1.05 -8.96
CA ALA A 89 0.52 0.22 -8.28
C ALA A 89 1.14 -1.04 -7.66
N HIS A 90 0.90 -1.24 -6.36
CA HIS A 90 1.11 -2.51 -5.67
C HIS A 90 -0.10 -2.83 -4.81
N ARG A 91 -0.29 -4.12 -4.51
CA ARG A 91 -1.35 -4.64 -3.67
C ARG A 91 -0.83 -4.93 -2.27
N MET A 92 -1.67 -4.63 -1.30
CA MET A 92 -1.55 -5.02 0.09
C MET A 92 -2.69 -5.96 0.42
N LEU A 93 -2.37 -7.17 0.88
CA LEU A 93 -3.33 -8.19 1.30
C LEU A 93 -3.36 -8.24 2.83
N PHE A 94 -4.53 -8.10 3.43
CA PHE A 94 -4.71 -8.12 4.88
C PHE A 94 -5.71 -9.18 5.31
N GLN A 95 -5.40 -9.87 6.41
CA GLN A 95 -6.38 -10.67 7.13
C GLN A 95 -7.22 -9.77 8.05
N SER A 96 -8.49 -10.12 8.23
CA SER A 96 -9.41 -9.46 9.15
C SER A 96 -8.79 -9.22 10.53
N GLN A 97 -9.11 -8.08 11.14
CA GLN A 97 -8.61 -7.61 12.45
C GLN A 97 -7.12 -7.22 12.49
N PHE A 98 -6.41 -7.21 11.36
CA PHE A 98 -5.03 -6.74 11.29
C PHE A 98 -4.92 -5.22 11.42
N VAL A 99 -3.82 -4.76 12.00
CA VAL A 99 -3.42 -3.34 12.04
C VAL A 99 -2.03 -3.25 11.43
N SER A 100 -1.89 -2.50 10.35
CA SER A 100 -0.59 -2.36 9.68
C SER A 100 0.39 -1.54 10.52
N ALA A 101 1.68 -1.76 10.30
CA ALA A 101 2.69 -0.81 10.76
C ALA A 101 2.38 0.60 10.22
N ALA A 102 2.78 1.62 10.99
CA ALA A 102 2.73 3.00 10.53
C ALA A 102 3.72 3.18 9.36
N ARG A 103 3.25 3.87 8.32
CA ARG A 103 4.00 4.17 7.10
C ARG A 103 3.90 5.67 6.85
N PHE A 104 4.81 6.21 6.05
CA PHE A 104 4.69 7.59 5.59
C PHE A 104 4.90 7.67 4.10
N THR A 105 4.32 8.70 3.49
CA THR A 105 4.60 9.06 2.10
C THR A 105 5.16 10.48 2.03
N THR A 106 6.12 10.69 1.14
CA THR A 106 6.65 12.01 0.76
C THR A 106 6.00 12.56 -0.50
N ASN A 107 5.19 11.75 -1.19
CA ASN A 107 4.52 12.10 -2.44
C ASN A 107 3.00 11.97 -2.28
N GLU A 108 2.26 12.57 -3.20
CA GLU A 108 0.81 12.34 -3.28
C GLU A 108 0.58 10.87 -3.65
N CYS A 109 -0.29 10.20 -2.91
CA CYS A 109 -0.58 8.78 -3.10
C CYS A 109 -2.08 8.55 -3.20
N TYR A 110 -2.44 7.38 -3.70
CA TYR A 110 -3.81 6.92 -3.69
C TYR A 110 -3.91 5.57 -2.97
N PHE A 111 -5.08 5.31 -2.40
CA PHE A 111 -5.50 4.04 -1.85
C PHE A 111 -6.82 3.62 -2.50
N LEU A 112 -6.88 2.38 -2.99
CA LEU A 112 -8.07 1.79 -3.60
C LEU A 112 -8.40 0.48 -2.89
N ALA A 113 -9.53 0.43 -2.19
CA ALA A 113 -10.06 -0.82 -1.65
C ALA A 113 -10.70 -1.63 -2.77
N GLU A 114 -10.00 -2.66 -3.26
CA GLU A 114 -10.51 -3.58 -4.28
C GLU A 114 -11.47 -4.60 -3.65
N GLU A 115 -11.15 -5.04 -2.44
CA GLU A 115 -11.96 -5.90 -1.58
C GLU A 115 -11.85 -5.45 -0.13
N GLY A 116 -12.94 -5.65 0.62
CA GLY A 116 -13.11 -5.11 1.97
C GLY A 116 -13.37 -3.60 2.01
N GLU A 117 -13.65 -3.08 3.20
CA GLU A 117 -13.84 -1.65 3.47
C GLU A 117 -12.98 -1.19 4.65
N PRO A 118 -11.64 -1.14 4.46
CA PRO A 118 -10.70 -0.80 5.52
C PRO A 118 -10.87 0.64 6.01
N THR A 119 -10.44 0.89 7.24
CA THR A 119 -10.26 2.24 7.77
C THR A 119 -8.79 2.62 7.68
N VAL A 120 -8.51 3.81 7.16
CA VAL A 120 -7.17 4.39 7.16
C VAL A 120 -7.10 5.35 8.33
N GLN A 121 -6.12 5.14 9.21
CA GLN A 121 -5.75 6.14 10.19
C GLN A 121 -4.65 7.00 9.56
N LEU A 122 -4.79 8.32 9.61
CA LEU A 122 -3.82 9.28 9.08
C LEU A 122 -3.58 10.45 10.05
N ASN A 123 -2.47 11.18 9.89
CA ASN A 123 -2.18 12.35 10.72
C ASN A 123 -3.31 13.39 10.61
N GLY A 124 -3.90 13.81 11.73
CA GLY A 124 -5.08 14.68 11.74
C GLY A 124 -4.80 16.14 11.38
N ARG A 125 -3.51 16.52 11.31
CA ARG A 125 -3.05 17.83 10.85
C ARG A 125 -1.84 17.69 9.94
N PRO A 126 -1.54 18.69 9.08
CA PRO A 126 -0.28 18.74 8.36
C PRO A 126 0.92 18.61 9.30
N LEU A 127 1.93 17.86 8.86
CA LEU A 127 3.19 17.72 9.59
C LEU A 127 3.99 19.04 9.56
N SER A 128 4.55 19.39 10.70
CA SER A 128 5.53 20.47 10.88
C SER A 128 6.85 20.11 10.22
N GLU A 129 7.72 21.11 10.02
CA GLU A 129 9.05 20.88 9.43
C GLU A 129 9.92 19.93 10.25
N ALA A 130 9.86 20.03 11.58
CA ALA A 130 10.60 19.13 12.47
C ALA A 130 10.12 17.67 12.34
N GLU A 131 8.80 17.46 12.27
CA GLU A 131 8.22 16.12 12.07
C GLU A 131 8.60 15.55 10.70
N ARG A 132 8.55 16.38 9.64
CA ARG A 132 9.00 15.95 8.30
C ARG A 132 10.48 15.59 8.30
N TRP A 133 11.32 16.40 8.97
CA TRP A 133 12.74 16.12 9.12
C TRP A 133 12.97 14.79 9.84
N GLN A 134 12.24 14.54 10.93
CA GLN A 134 12.31 13.27 11.65
C GLN A 134 11.92 12.08 10.76
N LEU A 135 10.84 12.19 9.97
CA LEU A 135 10.45 11.12 9.05
C LEU A 135 11.52 10.79 8.01
N HIS A 136 12.31 11.78 7.59
CA HIS A 136 13.39 11.57 6.63
C HIS A 136 14.65 10.92 7.23
N HIS A 137 14.92 11.14 8.52
CA HIS A 137 16.21 10.77 9.12
C HIS A 137 16.10 9.69 10.20
N GLU A 138 14.94 9.57 10.85
CA GLU A 138 14.66 8.68 11.98
C GLU A 138 13.23 8.08 11.90
N PRO A 139 12.83 7.46 10.76
CA PRO A 139 11.47 6.95 10.56
C PRO A 139 11.10 5.83 11.54
N GLU A 140 12.07 5.14 12.13
CA GLU A 140 11.85 4.09 13.14
C GLU A 140 11.32 4.64 14.47
N LYS A 141 11.46 5.94 14.72
CA LYS A 141 10.91 6.61 15.91
C LYS A 141 9.46 7.09 15.72
N MET A 142 8.86 6.78 14.58
CA MET A 142 7.50 7.19 14.22
C MET A 142 6.46 6.33 14.95
N ASP A 143 5.66 6.92 15.83
CA ASP A 143 4.41 6.33 16.34
C ASP A 143 3.21 7.14 15.80
N MET A 144 2.25 6.45 15.21
CA MET A 144 1.01 7.03 14.68
C MET A 144 0.28 7.91 15.72
N LYS A 145 0.37 7.55 17.00
CA LYS A 145 -0.30 8.25 18.10
C LYS A 145 0.19 9.68 18.31
N ASP A 146 1.44 9.97 17.92
CA ASP A 146 2.05 11.28 18.11
C ASP A 146 1.49 12.33 17.14
N PHE A 147 0.80 11.90 16.07
CA PHE A 147 0.34 12.77 14.99
C PHE A 147 -1.16 13.11 15.04
N GLN A 148 -1.79 13.01 16.22
CA GLN A 148 -3.21 13.29 16.43
C GLN A 148 -4.09 12.60 15.37
N PRO A 149 -4.09 11.26 15.34
CA PRO A 149 -4.66 10.50 14.24
C PRO A 149 -6.14 10.82 13.99
N THR A 150 -6.52 10.86 12.73
CA THR A 150 -7.91 10.89 12.25
C THR A 150 -8.18 9.63 11.43
N GLU A 151 -9.37 9.07 11.56
CA GLU A 151 -9.78 7.86 10.85
C GLU A 151 -10.68 8.20 9.66
N LEU A 152 -10.33 7.67 8.49
CA LEU A 152 -11.13 7.77 7.27
C LEU A 152 -11.49 6.38 6.77
N LYS A 153 -12.78 6.12 6.58
CA LYS A 153 -13.25 4.86 6.00
C LYS A 153 -13.04 4.86 4.49
N MET A 154 -12.40 3.82 3.97
CA MET A 154 -12.36 3.55 2.55
C MET A 154 -13.66 2.88 2.13
N LYS A 155 -14.17 3.27 0.95
CA LYS A 155 -15.30 2.60 0.31
C LYS A 155 -14.78 1.70 -0.80
N LYS A 156 -15.34 0.51 -0.94
CA LYS A 156 -14.96 -0.42 -2.00
C LYS A 156 -15.10 0.23 -3.38
N GLY A 157 -14.05 0.11 -4.21
CA GLY A 157 -14.01 0.65 -5.57
C GLY A 157 -13.88 2.18 -5.68
N VAL A 158 -13.80 2.89 -4.55
CA VAL A 158 -13.60 4.34 -4.52
C VAL A 158 -12.15 4.65 -4.17
N VAL A 159 -11.51 5.48 -4.98
CA VAL A 159 -10.14 5.92 -4.70
C VAL A 159 -10.15 6.99 -3.63
N MET A 160 -9.36 6.77 -2.59
CA MET A 160 -8.96 7.78 -1.61
C MET A 160 -7.61 8.35 -2.04
N ARG A 161 -7.47 9.67 -2.12
CA ARG A 161 -6.18 10.33 -2.35
C ARG A 161 -5.67 10.91 -1.03
N ILE A 162 -4.38 10.75 -0.78
CA ILE A 162 -3.72 11.33 0.38
C ILE A 162 -2.60 12.27 -0.06
N PRO A 163 -2.45 13.42 0.60
CA PRO A 163 -1.42 14.40 0.23
C PRO A 163 -0.01 13.88 0.57
N PRO A 164 1.02 14.52 0.00
CA PRO A 164 2.40 14.35 0.45
C PRO A 164 2.55 14.57 1.97
N TYR A 165 3.56 13.94 2.57
CA TYR A 165 3.86 14.05 4.00
C TYR A 165 2.69 13.61 4.89
N THR A 166 2.12 12.46 4.54
CA THR A 166 1.08 11.80 5.33
C THR A 166 1.66 10.58 6.02
N VAL A 167 1.52 10.50 7.35
CA VAL A 167 1.72 9.28 8.14
C VAL A 167 0.39 8.54 8.19
N TYR A 168 0.40 7.24 7.92
CA TYR A 168 -0.82 6.43 7.88
C TYR A 168 -0.61 4.98 8.32
N CYS A 169 -1.69 4.34 8.75
CA CYS A 169 -1.79 2.89 8.87
C CYS A 169 -3.19 2.40 8.46
N PHE A 170 -3.30 1.12 8.14
CA PHE A 170 -4.56 0.47 7.81
C PHE A 170 -5.10 -0.31 9.01
N LEU A 171 -6.38 -0.11 9.30
CA LEU A 171 -7.17 -0.84 10.28
C LEU A 171 -8.22 -1.65 9.50
N VAL A 172 -8.09 -2.97 9.46
CA VAL A 172 -8.99 -3.84 8.68
C VAL A 172 -9.93 -4.61 9.60
N ALA A 173 -11.24 -4.46 9.39
CA ALA A 173 -12.24 -5.24 10.14
C ALA A 173 -12.49 -6.62 9.49
N ASP A 174 -12.33 -6.68 8.18
CA ASP A 174 -12.55 -7.82 7.30
C ASP A 174 -11.35 -8.05 6.38
N ASP A 175 -11.22 -9.26 5.81
CA ASP A 175 -10.16 -9.57 4.85
C ASP A 175 -10.20 -8.56 3.70
N SER A 176 -9.08 -7.88 3.47
CA SER A 176 -9.04 -6.71 2.60
C SER A 176 -7.92 -6.82 1.59
N LEU A 177 -8.20 -6.39 0.35
CA LEU A 177 -7.21 -6.23 -0.71
C LEU A 177 -7.22 -4.77 -1.13
N ILE A 178 -6.09 -4.10 -0.91
CA ILE A 178 -5.93 -2.67 -1.16
C ILE A 178 -4.86 -2.49 -2.23
N THR A 179 -5.16 -1.77 -3.31
CA THR A 179 -4.10 -1.26 -4.21
C THR A 179 -3.68 0.13 -3.76
N THR A 180 -2.39 0.32 -3.60
CA THR A 180 -1.73 1.57 -3.20
C THR A 180 -0.73 1.97 -4.30
N GLY A 181 -0.43 3.26 -4.40
CA GLY A 181 0.55 3.76 -5.38
C GLY A 181 0.69 5.28 -5.38
N GLY A 182 1.65 5.77 -6.16
CA GLY A 182 1.94 7.19 -6.32
C GLY A 182 1.06 7.88 -7.38
N ILE A 183 0.85 9.18 -7.19
CA ILE A 183 0.36 10.08 -8.23
C ILE A 183 1.55 10.82 -8.84
N VAL A 184 1.70 10.72 -10.16
CA VAL A 184 2.77 11.37 -10.91
C VAL A 184 2.61 12.88 -10.87
N SER A 185 3.59 13.55 -10.27
CA SER A 185 3.66 15.01 -10.20
C SER A 185 3.74 15.64 -11.58
N ARG A 186 3.12 16.81 -11.74
CA ARG A 186 3.32 17.64 -12.93
C ARG A 186 4.77 18.14 -12.97
N GLY A 187 5.42 18.04 -14.13
CA GLY A 187 6.77 18.56 -14.33
C GLY A 187 7.90 17.62 -13.93
N PHE A 188 7.63 16.33 -13.71
CA PHE A 188 8.69 15.32 -13.65
C PHE A 188 9.53 15.40 -14.93
N GLN A 189 10.81 15.73 -14.77
CA GLN A 189 11.82 15.48 -15.77
C GLN A 189 12.47 14.17 -15.34
N ALA A 190 12.40 13.13 -16.19
CA ALA A 190 13.28 12.00 -16.00
C ALA A 190 14.70 12.57 -16.00
N ASP A 191 15.43 12.43 -14.91
CA ASP A 191 16.87 12.63 -14.94
C ASP A 191 17.41 11.59 -15.93
N ASN A 192 17.54 11.99 -17.18
CA ASN A 192 18.33 11.28 -18.17
C ASN A 192 19.74 11.41 -17.66
N GLY A 193 20.18 10.46 -16.83
CA GLY A 193 21.44 10.48 -16.13
C GLY A 193 22.55 11.10 -16.97
N MET A 194 22.83 12.37 -16.69
CA MET A 194 24.12 12.96 -16.99
C MET A 194 24.95 12.60 -15.78
N MET A 195 25.65 11.47 -15.90
CA MET A 195 26.90 11.31 -15.17
C MET A 195 27.77 12.52 -15.52
N GLU A 196 28.12 13.30 -14.51
CA GLU A 196 29.43 13.94 -14.42
C GLU A 196 30.10 13.47 -13.13
#